data_AF-A0A3M1MLE9-F1
#
_entry.id   AF-A0A3M1MLE9-F1
#
_cell.length_a   1.000
_cell.length_b   1.000
_cell.length_c   1.000
_cell.angle_alpha   90.00
_cell.angle_beta   90.00
_cell.angle_gamma   90.00
#
_symmetry.space_group_name_H-M   'P 1'
#
loop_
_entity.id
_entity.type
_entity.pdbx_description
1 polymer ?
#
loop_
_entity_poly.entity_id
_entity_poly.type
_entity_poly.pdbx_seq_one_letter_code
_entity_poly.pdbx_strand_id
1 'polypeptide(L)'
;MKQYRRTFFLLLSVVAVVTAVLFTSGERAATNPGVALALRPPAFVQAASPASAPPEIGEYLGSEAGISAYVHTSGPIDLNLVRSTFKVIETETPDYIIGSVDL
;
A
#
# COMPACT_ATOMS: atom_id res chain seq x y z
N MET A 1 -18.92 39.63 39.87
CA MET A 1 -18.10 39.46 38.64
C MET A 1 -17.02 38.36 38.72
N LYS A 2 -16.43 38.08 39.89
CA LYS A 2 -15.34 37.07 40.04
C LYS A 2 -15.80 35.60 39.87
N GLN A 3 -17.04 35.30 40.25
CA GLN A 3 -17.67 33.97 40.12
C GLN A 3 -17.98 33.60 38.65
N TYR A 4 -18.56 34.53 37.87
CA TYR A 4 -18.84 34.35 36.45
C TYR A 4 -17.60 34.11 35.58
N ARG A 5 -16.45 34.71 35.93
CA ARG A 5 -15.20 34.47 35.21
C ARG A 5 -14.67 33.06 35.46
N ARG A 6 -14.83 32.52 36.68
CA ARG A 6 -14.40 31.16 37.03
C ARG A 6 -15.23 30.10 36.34
N THR A 7 -16.56 30.25 36.29
CA THR A 7 -17.45 29.34 35.56
C THR A 7 -17.20 29.40 34.05
N PHE A 8 -16.89 30.58 33.51
CA PHE A 8 -16.52 30.75 32.11
C PHE A 8 -15.21 30.03 31.75
N PHE A 9 -14.16 30.14 32.57
CA PHE A 9 -12.90 29.42 32.33
C PHE A 9 -13.05 27.91 32.48
N LEU A 10 -13.89 27.43 33.40
CA LEU A 10 -14.18 26.01 33.55
C LEU A 10 -14.90 25.47 32.30
N LEU A 11 -15.92 26.17 31.80
CA LEU A 11 -16.60 25.79 30.56
C LEU A 11 -15.65 25.77 29.36
N LEU A 12 -14.77 26.76 29.25
CA LEU A 12 -13.78 26.81 28.17
C LEU A 12 -12.81 25.61 28.23
N SER A 13 -12.36 25.22 29.42
CA SER A 13 -11.47 24.07 29.60
C SER A 13 -12.15 22.74 29.23
N VAL A 14 -13.44 22.58 29.59
CA VAL A 14 -14.21 21.38 29.24
C VAL A 14 -14.40 21.29 27.73
N VAL A 15 -14.76 22.40 27.07
CA VAL A 15 -14.89 22.44 25.61
C VAL A 15 -13.57 22.11 24.93
N ALA A 16 -12.46 22.69 25.41
CA ALA A 16 -11.12 22.43 24.84
C ALA A 16 -10.72 20.95 24.96
N VAL A 17 -10.99 20.31 26.10
CA VAL A 17 -10.71 18.88 26.32
C VAL A 17 -11.60 18.02 25.41
N VAL A 18 -12.89 18.33 25.29
CA VAL A 18 -13.81 17.60 24.41
C VAL A 18 -13.36 17.71 22.95
N THR A 19 -12.98 18.89 22.48
CA THR A 19 -12.44 19.06 21.12
C THR A 19 -11.12 18.32 20.91
N ALA A 20 -10.22 18.30 21.89
CA ALA A 20 -8.95 17.57 21.79
C ALA A 20 -9.17 16.05 21.73
N VAL A 21 -10.14 15.53 22.49
CA VAL A 21 -10.51 14.11 22.45
C VAL A 21 -11.12 13.77 21.08
N LEU A 22 -12.03 14.59 20.55
CA LEU A 22 -12.63 14.38 19.22
C LEU A 22 -11.61 14.46 18.07
N PHE A 23 -10.59 15.32 18.18
CA PHE A 23 -9.53 15.41 17.17
C PHE A 23 -8.53 14.26 17.21
N THR A 24 -8.32 13.66 18.38
CA THR A 24 -7.39 12.53 18.54
C THR A 24 -8.07 11.17 18.37
N SER A 25 -9.41 11.12 18.46
CA SER A 25 -10.24 9.94 18.20
C SER A 25 -10.75 9.83 16.76
N GLY A 26 -10.19 10.60 15.83
CA GLY A 26 -10.36 10.32 14.41
C GLY A 26 -9.91 8.88 14.15
N GLU A 27 -10.83 8.05 13.66
CA GLU A 27 -10.58 6.66 13.29
C GLU A 27 -9.26 6.63 12.51
N ARG A 28 -8.24 5.97 13.07
CA ARG A 28 -7.09 5.56 12.27
C ARG A 28 -7.69 4.76 11.15
N ALA A 29 -7.64 5.30 9.93
CA ALA A 29 -8.15 4.65 8.74
C ALA A 29 -7.71 3.20 8.82
N ALA A 30 -8.67 2.31 9.06
CA ALA A 30 -8.41 0.89 9.07
C ALA A 30 -7.67 0.63 7.76
N THR A 31 -6.49 0.04 7.85
CA THR A 31 -5.72 -0.36 6.68
C THR A 31 -6.65 -1.21 5.85
N ASN A 32 -7.29 -0.62 4.84
CA ASN A 32 -8.33 -1.28 4.08
C ASN A 32 -7.64 -2.47 3.42
N PRO A 33 -7.94 -3.73 3.80
CA PRO A 33 -7.34 -4.90 3.18
C PRO A 33 -7.82 -5.07 1.72
N GLY A 34 -8.58 -4.11 1.19
CA GLY A 34 -9.18 -4.09 -0.14
C GLY A 34 -8.56 -3.13 -1.15
N VAL A 35 -7.41 -2.47 -0.87
CA VAL A 35 -6.63 -1.86 -1.97
C VAL A 35 -5.90 -2.97 -2.72
N ALA A 36 -6.69 -3.78 -3.44
CA ALA A 36 -6.17 -4.70 -4.43
C ALA A 36 -5.60 -3.85 -5.56
N LEU A 37 -4.29 -3.83 -5.71
CA LEU A 37 -3.64 -3.28 -6.89
C LEU A 37 -4.12 -4.11 -8.08
N ALA A 38 -4.98 -3.52 -8.92
CA ALA A 38 -5.50 -4.19 -10.09
C ALA A 38 -4.36 -4.42 -11.09
N LEU A 39 -3.79 -5.63 -11.08
CA LEU A 39 -2.71 -6.00 -11.96
C LEU A 39 -3.24 -6.05 -13.40
N ARG A 40 -2.62 -5.29 -14.30
CA ARG A 40 -2.96 -5.32 -15.72
C ARG A 40 -1.85 -6.02 -16.50
N PRO A 41 -2.16 -6.99 -17.37
CA PRO A 41 -1.16 -7.60 -18.22
C PRO A 41 -0.60 -6.52 -19.19
N PRO A 42 0.71 -6.53 -19.47
CA PRO A 42 1.28 -5.58 -20.40
C PRO A 42 0.81 -5.82 -21.84
N ALA A 43 0.70 -4.74 -22.63
CA ALA A 43 0.18 -4.78 -24.00
C ALA A 43 0.98 -5.70 -24.94
N PHE A 44 2.26 -5.95 -24.66
CA PHE A 44 3.11 -6.84 -25.47
C PHE A 44 2.74 -8.33 -25.35
N VAL A 45 1.97 -8.75 -24.36
CA VAL A 45 1.55 -10.16 -24.22
C VAL A 45 0.62 -10.58 -25.37
N GLN A 46 -0.06 -9.64 -26.04
CA GLN A 46 -0.84 -9.94 -27.24
C GLN A 46 0.03 -10.43 -28.41
N ALA A 47 1.30 -9.98 -28.49
CA ALA A 47 2.24 -10.45 -29.50
C ALA A 47 2.79 -11.86 -29.19
N ALA A 48 2.71 -12.29 -27.93
CA ALA A 48 3.11 -13.62 -27.45
C ALA A 48 1.90 -14.54 -27.22
N SER A 49 0.80 -14.33 -27.94
CA SER A 49 -0.36 -15.22 -27.85
C SER A 49 0.06 -16.66 -28.21
N PRO A 50 -0.24 -17.67 -27.36
CA PRO A 50 0.15 -19.06 -27.59
C PRO A 50 -0.46 -19.66 -28.86
N ALA A 51 -1.40 -18.97 -29.50
CA ALA A 51 -1.97 -19.35 -30.79
C ALA A 51 -0.94 -19.37 -31.95
N SER A 52 0.23 -18.75 -31.77
CA SER A 52 1.30 -18.69 -32.78
C SER A 52 2.48 -19.64 -32.49
N ALA A 53 2.48 -20.35 -31.35
CA ALA A 53 3.53 -21.27 -30.95
C ALA A 53 3.06 -22.73 -31.09
N PRO A 54 3.96 -23.70 -31.36
CA PRO A 54 3.64 -25.12 -31.24
C PRO A 54 3.05 -25.44 -29.86
N PRO A 55 2.05 -26.34 -29.75
CA PRO A 55 1.32 -26.60 -28.49
C PRO A 55 2.23 -26.90 -27.31
N GLU A 56 3.30 -27.66 -27.54
CA GLU A 56 4.31 -28.05 -26.55
C GLU A 56 5.11 -26.84 -26.04
N ILE A 57 5.39 -25.86 -26.92
CA ILE A 57 6.05 -24.60 -26.54
C ILE A 57 5.06 -23.68 -25.82
N GLY A 58 3.79 -23.65 -26.22
CA GLY A 58 2.74 -22.90 -25.53
C GLY A 58 2.49 -23.41 -24.11
N GLU A 59 2.46 -24.74 -23.92
CA GLU A 59 2.35 -25.38 -22.60
C GLU A 59 3.60 -25.13 -21.75
N TYR A 60 4.79 -25.25 -22.32
CA TYR A 60 6.04 -24.98 -21.63
C TYR A 60 6.15 -23.52 -21.18
N LEU A 61 5.90 -22.56 -22.09
CA LEU A 61 5.87 -21.14 -21.75
C LEU A 61 4.76 -20.81 -20.74
N GLY A 62 3.59 -21.48 -20.82
CA GLY A 62 2.55 -21.36 -19.82
C GLY A 62 2.96 -21.89 -18.44
N SER A 63 3.80 -22.92 -18.40
CA SER A 63 4.34 -23.50 -17.17
C SER A 63 5.53 -22.71 -16.59
N GLU A 64 6.28 -21.98 -17.42
CA GLU A 64 7.46 -21.19 -17.04
C GLU A 64 7.19 -19.70 -16.84
N ALA A 65 6.07 -19.17 -17.36
CA ALA A 65 5.80 -17.73 -17.30
C ALA A 65 5.58 -17.28 -15.85
N GLY A 66 6.67 -16.89 -15.20
CA GLY A 66 6.62 -16.13 -13.96
C GLY A 66 5.74 -14.89 -14.16
N ILE A 67 4.75 -14.72 -13.29
CA ILE A 67 3.84 -13.58 -13.36
C ILE A 67 4.64 -12.34 -12.97
N SER A 68 4.90 -11.47 -13.95
CA SER A 68 5.46 -10.14 -13.71
C SER A 68 4.33 -9.13 -13.74
N ALA A 69 4.13 -8.44 -12.61
CA ALA A 69 3.14 -7.40 -12.50
C ALA A 69 3.80 -6.09 -12.09
N TYR A 70 3.35 -4.98 -12.67
CA TYR A 70 3.84 -3.65 -12.36
C TYR A 70 2.67 -2.72 -12.09
N VAL A 71 2.89 -1.72 -11.25
CA VAL A 71 1.95 -0.65 -11.01
C VAL A 71 2.69 0.67 -10.96
N HIS A 72 2.11 1.69 -11.57
CA HIS A 72 2.56 3.07 -11.42
C HIS A 72 1.72 3.73 -10.34
N THR A 73 2.35 4.13 -9.24
CA THR A 73 1.70 4.87 -8.15
C THR A 73 1.65 6.36 -8.47
N SER A 74 0.65 7.07 -7.96
CA SER A 74 0.53 8.52 -8.12
C SER A 74 1.50 9.33 -7.25
N GLY A 75 2.29 8.67 -6.41
CA GLY A 75 3.23 9.28 -5.47
C GLY A 75 4.39 8.35 -5.12
N PRO A 76 5.41 8.86 -4.40
CA PRO A 76 6.59 8.10 -4.04
C PRO A 76 6.25 6.95 -3.08
N ILE A 77 7.02 5.87 -3.17
CA ILE A 77 6.92 4.71 -2.28
C ILE A 77 8.01 4.86 -1.20
N ASP A 78 7.64 4.75 0.07
CA ASP A 78 8.61 4.64 1.16
C ASP A 78 9.08 3.20 1.29
N LEU A 79 10.31 2.93 0.85
CA LEU A 79 10.90 1.59 0.87
C LEU A 79 11.03 1.03 2.28
N ASN A 80 11.13 1.86 3.32
CA ASN A 80 11.24 1.40 4.70
C ASN A 80 9.98 0.67 5.18
N LEU A 81 8.80 1.06 4.64
CA LEU A 81 7.52 0.45 5.03
C LEU A 81 7.33 -0.96 4.45
N VAL A 82 7.94 -1.25 3.30
CA VAL A 82 7.80 -2.54 2.61
C VAL A 82 9.01 -3.46 2.82
N ARG A 83 10.12 -2.92 3.34
CA ARG A 83 11.34 -3.67 3.59
C ARG A 83 11.11 -4.92 4.44
N SER A 84 10.27 -4.82 5.46
CA SER A 84 9.95 -5.95 6.36
C SER A 84 9.13 -7.06 5.71
N THR A 85 8.56 -6.81 4.52
CA THR A 85 7.77 -7.80 3.77
C THR A 85 8.67 -8.78 3.01
N PHE A 86 9.92 -8.39 2.72
CA PHE A 86 10.90 -9.26 2.09
C PHE A 86 11.48 -10.26 3.08
N LYS A 87 11.44 -11.54 2.71
CA LYS A 87 12.08 -12.64 3.44
C LYS A 87 13.60 -12.61 3.23
N VAL A 88 14.00 -12.45 1.97
CA VAL A 88 15.41 -12.36 1.56
C VAL A 88 15.57 -11.12 0.71
N ILE A 89 16.50 -10.26 1.09
CA ILE A 89 16.90 -9.09 0.30
C ILE A 89 18.20 -9.44 -0.42
N GLU A 90 18.16 -9.36 -1.74
CA GLU A 90 19.32 -9.60 -2.60
C GLU A 90 20.05 -8.30 -2.92
N THR A 91 19.29 -7.21 -3.10
CA THR A 91 19.85 -5.88 -3.37
C THR A 91 18.92 -4.82 -2.81
N GLU A 92 19.51 -3.82 -2.14
CA GLU A 92 18.80 -2.68 -1.56
C GLU A 92 19.55 -1.39 -1.91
N THR A 93 18.83 -0.44 -2.48
CA THR A 93 19.31 0.90 -2.82
C THR A 93 18.30 1.94 -2.33
N PRO A 94 18.61 3.25 -2.39
CA PRO A 94 17.64 4.29 -2.10
C PRO A 94 16.40 4.27 -3.01
N ASP A 95 16.51 3.67 -4.20
CA ASP A 95 15.48 3.73 -5.24
C ASP A 95 14.68 2.43 -5.38
N TYR A 96 15.24 1.28 -4.96
CA TYR A 96 14.59 -0.02 -5.11
C TYR A 96 15.10 -1.10 -4.14
N ILE A 97 14.28 -2.14 -3.93
CA ILE A 97 14.62 -3.39 -3.25
C ILE A 97 14.34 -4.56 -4.21
N ILE A 98 15.31 -5.46 -4.36
CA ILE A 98 15.16 -6.75 -5.05
C ILE A 98 15.27 -7.85 -4.01
N GLY A 99 14.34 -8.79 -4.04
CA GLY A 99 14.32 -9.92 -3.13
C GLY A 99 13.09 -10.80 -3.30
N SER A 100 12.92 -11.73 -2.37
CA SER A 100 11.78 -12.64 -2.32
C SER A 100 10.92 -12.39 -1.10
N VAL A 101 9.62 -12.65 -1.24
CA VAL A 101 8.62 -12.64 -0.17
C VAL A 101 8.13 -14.07 0.06
N ASP A 102 7.61 -14.36 1.25
CA ASP A 102 6.88 -15.60 1.46
C ASP A 102 5.53 -15.56 0.71
N LEU A 103 5.13 -16.71 0.15
CA LEU A 103 3.83 -16.92 -0.51
C LEU A 103 2.82 -17.51 0.47
#